data_AF-X1G3P2-F1
#
_entry.id   AF-X1G3P2-F1
#
_cell.length_a   1.000
_cell.length_b   1.000
_cell.length_c   1.000
_cell.angle_alpha   90.00
_cell.angle_beta   90.00
_cell.angle_gamma   90.00
#
_symmetry.space_group_name_H-M   'P 1'
#
loop_
_entity.id
_entity.type
_entity.pdbx_description
1 polymer ?
#
loop_
_entity_poly.entity_id
_entity_poly.type
_entity_poly.pdbx_seq_one_letter_code
_entity_poly.pdbx_strand_id
1 'polypeptide(L)'
;MNKTVLILKHEFLHTVKRKGFVIMTLAFPMIALLAIGIYQIVQGIDTSPAPDEEVTIGYVDKIGIFEGYTEQPGGITFIAYHTEEEAT
;
A
#
# COMPACT_ATOMS: atom_id res chain seq x y z
N MET A 1 13.75 51.59 -3.21
CA MET A 1 12.27 51.46 -3.12
C MET A 1 11.81 50.41 -4.11
N ASN A 2 11.34 49.25 -3.64
CA ASN A 2 10.97 48.13 -4.49
C ASN A 2 9.43 48.07 -4.63
N LYS A 3 8.85 49.09 -5.28
CA LYS A 3 7.38 49.27 -5.40
C LYS A 3 6.70 48.02 -5.95
N THR A 4 7.38 47.29 -6.84
CA THR A 4 6.96 46.00 -7.39
C THR A 4 6.68 44.97 -6.30
N VAL A 5 7.55 44.84 -5.30
CA VAL A 5 7.37 43.90 -4.18
C VAL A 5 6.19 44.29 -3.31
N LEU A 6 5.96 45.60 -3.12
CA LEU A 6 4.81 46.08 -2.36
C LEU A 6 3.48 45.73 -3.05
N ILE A 7 3.42 45.95 -4.36
CA ILE A 7 2.25 45.65 -5.20
C ILE A 7 2.01 44.14 -5.22
N LEU A 8 3.06 43.35 -5.47
CA LEU A 8 2.98 41.89 -5.47
C LEU A 8 2.44 41.36 -4.13
N LYS A 9 2.98 41.84 -3.01
CA LYS A 9 2.53 41.43 -1.68
C LYS A 9 1.05 41.75 -1.45
N HIS A 10 0.60 42.92 -1.89
CA HIS A 10 -0.80 43.34 -1.74
C HIS A 10 -1.74 42.44 -2.55
N GLU A 11 -1.46 42.28 -3.84
CA GLU A 11 -2.29 41.47 -4.74
C GLU A 11 -2.28 39.99 -4.38
N PHE A 12 -1.13 39.47 -3.97
CA PHE A 12 -1.02 38.10 -3.49
C PHE A 12 -1.89 37.90 -2.25
N LEU A 13 -1.69 38.69 -1.18
CA LEU A 13 -2.47 38.56 0.06
C LEU A 13 -3.97 38.74 -0.17
N HIS A 14 -4.36 39.66 -1.06
CA HIS A 14 -5.75 39.85 -1.42
C HIS A 14 -6.33 38.60 -2.11
N THR A 15 -5.57 38.02 -3.04
CA THR A 15 -5.95 36.77 -3.74
C THR A 15 -6.05 35.58 -2.80
N VAL A 16 -5.03 35.30 -1.98
CA VAL A 16 -5.03 34.11 -1.10
C VAL A 16 -6.10 34.18 -0.01
N LYS A 17 -6.50 35.38 0.42
CA LYS A 17 -7.60 35.58 1.40
C LYS A 17 -8.99 35.45 0.80
N ARG A 18 -9.12 35.42 -0.54
CA ARG A 18 -10.42 35.28 -1.19
C ARG A 18 -10.94 33.87 -0.96
N LYS A 19 -12.15 33.76 -0.40
CA LYS A 19 -12.81 32.47 -0.12
C LYS A 19 -12.81 31.53 -1.33
N GLY A 20 -13.09 32.05 -2.53
CA GLY A 20 -13.09 31.25 -3.76
C GLY A 20 -11.72 30.67 -4.13
N PHE A 21 -10.63 31.41 -3.89
CA PHE A 21 -9.27 30.89 -4.10
C PHE A 21 -9.00 29.76 -3.12
N VAL A 22 -9.22 29.99 -1.82
CA VAL A 22 -9.04 28.99 -0.77
C VAL A 22 -9.84 27.71 -1.06
N ILE A 23 -11.11 27.84 -1.44
CA ILE A 23 -11.98 26.70 -1.78
C ILE A 23 -11.43 25.95 -2.99
N MET A 24 -11.14 26.62 -4.11
CA MET A 24 -10.68 25.92 -5.33
C MET A 24 -9.31 25.28 -5.14
N THR A 25 -8.39 25.93 -4.43
CA THR A 25 -7.03 25.44 -4.24
C THR A 25 -6.96 24.31 -3.20
N LEU A 26 -7.77 24.33 -2.14
CA LEU A 26 -7.76 23.30 -1.10
C LEU A 26 -8.72 22.14 -1.36
N ALA A 27 -9.84 22.36 -2.08
CA ALA A 27 -10.84 21.31 -2.26
C ALA A 27 -10.26 20.07 -2.94
N PHE A 28 -9.51 20.25 -4.03
CA PHE A 28 -8.98 19.10 -4.77
C PHE A 28 -7.92 18.30 -3.97
N PRO A 29 -6.88 18.92 -3.38
CA PRO A 29 -5.98 18.20 -2.48
C PRO A 29 -6.69 17.54 -1.30
N MET A 30 -7.69 18.20 -0.72
CA MET A 30 -8.43 17.66 0.42
C MET A 30 -9.29 16.45 0.02
N ILE A 31 -9.94 16.48 -1.13
CA ILE A 31 -10.68 15.33 -1.68
C ILE A 31 -9.71 14.17 -1.93
N ALA A 32 -8.53 14.42 -2.50
CA ALA A 32 -7.52 13.37 -2.73
C ALA A 32 -7.05 12.74 -1.42
N LEU A 33 -6.76 13.54 -0.39
CA LEU A 33 -6.39 13.05 0.94
C LEU A 33 -7.51 12.23 1.57
N LEU A 34 -8.77 12.65 1.43
CA LEU A 34 -9.93 11.89 1.91
C LEU A 34 -10.05 10.55 1.18
N ALA A 35 -9.87 10.51 -0.14
CA ALA A 35 -9.91 9.28 -0.91
C ALA A 35 -8.83 8.28 -0.47
N ILE A 36 -7.59 8.76 -0.27
CA ILE A 36 -6.48 7.94 0.24
C ILE A 36 -6.78 7.44 1.65
N GLY A 37 -7.28 8.30 2.53
CA GLY A 37 -7.63 7.92 3.90
C GLY A 37 -8.74 6.87 3.95
N ILE A 38 -9.80 7.04 3.16
CA ILE A 38 -10.88 6.05 3.05
C ILE A 38 -10.34 4.72 2.51
N TYR A 39 -9.51 4.76 1.46
CA TYR A 39 -8.90 3.56 0.90
C TYR A 39 -8.07 2.79 1.94
N GLN A 40 -7.24 3.48 2.71
CA GLN A 40 -6.46 2.86 3.79
C GLN A 40 -7.32 2.29 4.90
N ILE A 41 -8.42 2.96 5.27
CA ILE A 41 -9.35 2.46 6.28
C ILE A 41 -10.05 1.18 5.77
N VAL A 42 -10.56 1.19 4.55
CA VAL A 42 -11.21 0.02 3.94
C VAL A 42 -10.23 -1.15 3.85
N GLN A 43 -9.02 -0.91 3.33
CA GLN A 43 -7.99 -1.95 3.29
C GLN A 43 -7.60 -2.44 4.68
N GLY A 44 -7.40 -1.54 5.64
CA GLY A 44 -7.06 -1.91 7.01
C GLY A 44 -8.15 -2.72 7.72
N ILE A 45 -9.42 -2.53 7.35
CA ILE A 45 -10.55 -3.34 7.84
C ILE A 45 -10.56 -4.73 7.17
N ASP A 46 -10.24 -4.82 5.87
CA ASP A 46 -10.10 -6.09 5.15
C ASP A 46 -8.76 -6.80 5.44
N THR A 47 -7.82 -6.12 6.10
CA THR A 47 -6.57 -6.71 6.62
C THR A 47 -6.75 -7.18 8.07
N SER A 48 -7.86 -7.86 8.38
CA SER A 48 -7.62 -9.10 9.14
C SER A 48 -6.66 -9.88 8.24
N PRO A 49 -5.47 -10.31 8.69
CA PRO A 49 -4.69 -11.21 7.85
C PRO A 49 -5.68 -12.32 7.49
N ALA A 50 -6.08 -12.40 6.21
CA ALA A 50 -6.57 -13.67 5.70
C ALA A 50 -5.49 -14.62 6.20
N PRO A 51 -5.82 -15.59 7.08
CA PRO A 51 -4.81 -16.45 7.69
C PRO A 51 -3.95 -16.87 6.52
N ASP A 52 -2.67 -16.44 6.53
CA ASP A 52 -1.78 -16.45 5.37
C ASP A 52 -2.14 -17.70 4.60
N GLU A 53 -2.80 -17.58 3.43
CA GLU A 53 -3.37 -18.78 2.78
C GLU A 53 -2.22 -19.76 2.72
N GLU A 54 -2.21 -20.78 3.59
CA GLU A 54 -0.99 -21.51 3.88
C GLU A 54 -0.66 -22.26 2.60
N VAL A 55 0.25 -21.68 1.80
CA VAL A 55 0.49 -22.14 0.44
C VAL A 55 1.32 -23.39 0.61
N THR A 56 0.61 -24.52 0.57
CA THR A 56 1.21 -25.82 0.72
C THR A 56 1.70 -26.28 -0.64
N ILE A 57 3.01 -26.50 -0.76
CA ILE A 57 3.65 -26.95 -1.99
C ILE A 57 4.19 -28.37 -1.77
N GLY A 58 3.66 -29.34 -2.52
CA GLY A 58 4.19 -30.70 -2.54
C GLY A 58 5.49 -30.79 -3.33
N TYR A 59 6.46 -31.56 -2.84
CA TYR A 59 7.70 -31.85 -3.57
C TYR A 59 8.17 -33.29 -3.35
N VAL A 60 8.97 -33.79 -4.29
CA VAL A 60 9.64 -35.10 -4.19
C VAL A 60 11.14 -34.88 -4.22
N ASP A 61 11.82 -35.19 -3.12
CA ASP A 61 13.29 -35.14 -3.07
C ASP A 61 13.90 -36.47 -3.52
N LYS A 62 14.56 -36.43 -4.68
CA LYS A 62 15.27 -37.58 -5.26
C LYS A 62 16.71 -37.73 -4.75
N ILE A 63 17.24 -36.70 -4.09
CA ILE A 63 18.65 -36.58 -3.69
C ILE A 63 18.81 -36.73 -2.17
N GLY A 64 17.75 -36.49 -1.40
CA GLY A 64 17.69 -36.70 0.06
C GLY A 64 18.46 -35.65 0.87
N ILE A 65 18.59 -34.44 0.33
CA ILE A 65 19.36 -33.34 0.94
C ILE A 65 18.46 -32.15 1.31
N PHE A 66 17.18 -32.20 0.97
CA PHE A 66 16.25 -31.11 1.21
C PHE A 66 15.59 -31.29 2.59
N GLU A 67 16.35 -31.00 3.64
CA GLU A 67 15.90 -31.02 5.04
C GLU A 67 16.05 -29.63 5.67
N GLY A 68 15.06 -29.22 6.48
CA GLY A 68 15.14 -27.98 7.28
C GLY A 68 14.71 -26.68 6.60
N TYR A 69 14.23 -26.73 5.35
CA TYR A 69 13.71 -25.58 4.61
C TYR A 69 12.20 -25.66 4.33
N THR A 70 11.48 -26.47 5.10
CA THR A 70 10.04 -26.75 4.88
C THR A 70 9.14 -25.58 5.20
N GLU A 71 9.57 -24.67 6.07
CA GLU A 71 8.84 -23.44 6.41
C GLU A 71 9.55 -22.24 5.78
N GLN A 72 8.83 -21.47 4.98
CA GLN A 72 9.37 -20.28 4.33
C GLN A 72 8.67 -19.00 4.82
N PRO A 73 9.36 -17.85 4.79
CA PRO A 73 8.73 -16.55 5.01
C PRO A 73 7.58 -16.32 4.02
N GLY A 74 6.44 -15.84 4.52
CA GLY A 74 5.24 -15.58 3.69
C GLY A 74 4.20 -16.70 3.67
N GLY A 75 4.22 -17.62 4.66
CA GLY A 75 3.17 -18.62 4.85
C GLY A 75 3.23 -19.80 3.88
N ILE A 76 4.42 -20.09 3.32
CA ILE A 76 4.61 -21.21 2.38
C ILE A 76 5.18 -22.40 3.14
N THR A 77 4.53 -23.56 2.99
CA THR A 77 4.93 -24.82 3.63
C THR A 77 5.20 -25.88 2.57
N PHE A 78 6.39 -26.49 2.59
CA PHE A 78 6.74 -27.60 1.71
C PHE A 78 6.44 -28.96 2.36
N ILE A 79 5.67 -29.80 1.66
CA ILE A 79 5.37 -31.17 2.10
C ILE A 79 6.11 -32.16 1.20
N ALA A 80 6.89 -33.03 1.83
CA ALA A 80 7.63 -34.08 1.14
C ALA A 80 6.70 -35.26 0.80
N TYR A 81 6.78 -35.73 -0.44
CA TYR A 81 6.07 -36.90 -0.94
C TYR A 81 7.04 -37.92 -1.53
N HIS A 82 6.57 -39.16 -1.64
CA HIS A 82 7.37 -40.26 -2.15
C HIS A 82 7.28 -40.39 -3.67
N THR A 83 6.18 -39.94 -4.28
CA THR A 83 5.99 -39.98 -5.74
C THR A 83 5.44 -38.66 -6.29
N GLU A 84 5.63 -38.42 -7.59
CA GLU A 84 5.21 -37.17 -8.24
C GLU A 84 3.66 -37.07 -8.31
N GLU A 85 2.98 -38.21 -8.36
CA GLU A 85 1.51 -38.28 -8.33
C GLU A 85 0.92 -37.83 -6.98
N GLU A 86 1.65 -38.01 -5.88
CA GLU A 86 1.25 -37.57 -4.55
C GLU A 86 1.49 -36.07 -4.31
N ALA A 87 2.34 -35.44 -5.13
CA ALA A 87 2.75 -34.05 -4.99
C ALA A 87 1.97 -33.05 -5.87
N THR A 88 0.97 -33.51 -6.63
CA THR A 88 0.14 -32.72 -7.57
C THR A 88 -1.23 -32.39 -6.98
#